data_AF-A0A2M8EEP4-F1
#
_entry.id   AF-A0A2M8EEP4-F1
#
_cell.length_a   1.000
_cell.length_b   1.000
_cell.length_c   1.000
_cell.angle_alpha   90.00
_cell.angle_beta   90.00
_cell.angle_gamma   90.00
#
_symmetry.space_group_name_H-M   'P 1'
#
loop_
_entity.id
_entity.type
_entity.pdbx_description
1 polymer ?
#
loop_
_entity_poly.entity_id
_entity_poly.type
_entity_poly.pdbx_seq_one_letter_code
_entity_poly.pdbx_strand_id
1 'polypeptide(L)' 'KSDAKGYEDGLSIGSFVGYAPLDDPRFVVLVKLDNPKKVEWAESSAAPTFSQIMKFLLEYAKIKPTEEVPVKK' A
#
# COMPACT_ATOMS: atom_id res chain seq x y z
N LYS A 1 -17.18 -12.22 29.02
CA LYS A 1 -17.66 -12.60 27.66
C LYS A 1 -18.27 -11.34 27.07
N SER A 2 -17.61 -10.78 26.07
CA SER A 2 -18.06 -9.61 25.31
C SER A 2 -19.24 -10.00 24.44
N ASP A 3 -20.43 -9.55 24.82
CA ASP A 3 -21.66 -9.68 24.04
C ASP A 3 -21.99 -8.34 23.34
N ALA A 4 -20.96 -7.54 23.02
CA ALA A 4 -21.08 -6.29 22.30
C ALA A 4 -20.64 -6.50 20.85
N LYS A 5 -21.58 -6.42 19.91
CA LYS A 5 -21.29 -6.33 18.48
C LYS A 5 -20.63 -4.97 18.21
N GLY A 6 -19.30 -4.94 18.14
CA GLY A 6 -18.52 -3.71 17.95
C GLY A 6 -17.10 -4.02 17.47
N TYR A 7 -16.32 -2.96 17.24
CA TYR A 7 -14.90 -3.10 16.90
C TYR A 7 -14.13 -3.70 18.08
N GLU A 8 -13.17 -4.59 17.80
CA GLU A 8 -12.26 -5.12 18.82
C GLU A 8 -11.20 -4.07 19.17
N ASP A 9 -11.15 -3.66 20.44
CA ASP A 9 -10.20 -2.66 20.89
C ASP A 9 -8.75 -3.11 20.65
N GLY A 10 -7.97 -2.26 19.98
CA GLY A 10 -6.58 -2.52 19.65
C GLY A 10 -6.35 -3.41 18.42
N LEU A 11 -7.41 -3.88 17.75
CA LEU A 11 -7.29 -4.52 16.45
C LEU A 11 -7.61 -3.55 15.32
N SER A 12 -6.68 -3.41 14.39
CA SER A 12 -6.89 -2.66 13.15
C SER A 12 -6.37 -3.43 11.95
N ILE A 13 -6.98 -3.16 10.80
CA ILE A 13 -6.47 -3.58 9.50
C ILE A 13 -5.96 -2.33 8.81
N GLY A 14 -4.67 -2.31 8.50
CA GLY A 14 -4.10 -1.27 7.67
C GLY A 14 -4.08 -1.70 6.22
N SER A 15 -4.71 -0.94 5.34
CA SER A 15 -4.72 -1.26 3.90
C SER A 15 -4.41 -0.07 3.02
N PHE A 16 -3.69 -0.32 1.93
CA PHE A 16 -3.44 0.64 0.86
C PHE A 16 -3.70 -0.03 -0.48
N VAL A 17 -4.45 0.62 -1.35
CA VAL A 17 -4.73 0.14 -2.72
C VAL A 17 -4.41 1.23 -3.72
N GLY A 18 -3.79 0.84 -4.83
CA GLY A 18 -3.48 1.75 -5.92
C GLY A 18 -3.19 1.00 -7.22
N TYR A 19 -3.07 1.77 -8.29
CA TYR A 19 -2.75 1.28 -9.62
C TYR A 19 -1.73 2.20 -10.30
N ALA A 20 -0.98 1.65 -11.26
CA ALA A 20 -0.06 2.44 -12.07
C ALA A 20 0.26 1.73 -13.41
N PRO A 21 0.74 2.47 -14.42
CA PRO A 21 0.76 3.94 -14.56
C PRO A 21 -0.63 4.60 -14.53
N LEU A 22 -0.71 5.93 -14.40
CA LEU A 22 -1.99 6.65 -14.31
C LEU A 22 -2.76 6.65 -15.65
N ASP A 23 -2.06 6.98 -16.75
CA ASP A 23 -2.67 7.14 -18.07
C ASP A 23 -2.97 5.80 -18.79
N ASP A 24 -2.20 4.76 -18.49
CA ASP A 24 -2.38 3.39 -18.99
C ASP A 24 -2.13 2.37 -17.86
N PRO A 25 -3.12 2.12 -16.98
CA PRO A 25 -2.94 1.23 -15.83
C PRO A 25 -2.58 -0.21 -16.23
N ARG A 26 -1.45 -0.71 -15.71
CA ARG A 26 -0.96 -2.08 -16.00
C ARG A 26 -1.06 -3.00 -14.80
N PHE A 27 -1.03 -2.45 -13.60
CA PHE A 27 -1.09 -3.21 -12.35
C PHE A 27 -2.00 -2.54 -11.34
N VAL A 28 -2.72 -3.35 -10.57
CA VAL A 28 -3.43 -2.97 -9.35
C VAL A 28 -2.80 -3.74 -8.20
N VAL A 29 -2.46 -3.04 -7.12
CA VAL A 29 -1.84 -3.65 -5.93
C VAL A 29 -2.64 -3.26 -4.69
N LEU A 30 -3.05 -4.26 -3.92
CA LEU A 30 -3.61 -4.12 -2.58
C LEU A 30 -2.58 -4.62 -1.57
N VAL A 31 -2.21 -3.76 -0.63
CA VAL A 31 -1.46 -4.12 0.56
C VAL A 31 -2.43 -4.14 1.73
N LYS A 32 -2.47 -5.26 2.46
CA LYS A 32 -3.29 -5.44 3.65
C LYS A 32 -2.40 -5.96 4.78
N LEU A 33 -2.43 -5.28 5.92
CA LEU A 33 -1.71 -5.63 7.13
C LEU A 33 -2.73 -5.91 8.23
N ASP A 34 -2.79 -7.18 8.64
CA ASP A 34 -3.70 -7.63 9.69
C ASP A 34 -3.04 -7.47 11.07
N ASN A 35 -3.65 -6.66 11.94
CA ASN A 35 -3.21 -6.40 13.31
C ASN A 35 -1.70 -6.05 13.44
N PRO A 36 -1.23 -4.95 12.83
CA PRO A 36 0.18 -4.56 12.86
C PRO A 36 0.63 -4.18 14.28
N LYS A 37 1.39 -5.06 14.95
CA LYS A 37 1.79 -4.93 16.37
C LYS A 37 2.83 -3.85 16.71
N LYS A 38 3.44 -3.20 15.72
CA LYS A 38 4.57 -2.26 15.91
C LYS A 38 4.39 -0.92 15.19
N VAL A 39 3.24 -0.67 14.59
CA VAL A 39 2.97 0.55 13.82
C VAL A 39 1.63 1.09 14.28
N GLU A 40 1.63 2.27 14.88
CA GLU A 40 0.43 2.91 15.43
C GLU A 40 -0.56 3.34 14.33
N TRP A 41 -0.07 3.47 13.08
CA TRP A 41 -0.85 3.92 11.92
C TRP A 41 -0.60 3.04 10.69
N ALA A 42 -1.68 2.60 10.05
CA ALA A 42 -1.72 1.81 8.82
C ALA A 42 -0.97 2.46 7.64
N GLU A 43 -1.04 3.79 7.56
CA GLU A 43 -0.50 4.60 6.47
C GLU A 43 1.02 4.52 6.39
N SER A 44 1.70 4.50 7.53
CA SER A 44 3.17 4.48 7.64
C SER A 44 3.81 3.17 7.21
N SER A 45 3.03 2.10 7.03
CA SER A 45 3.53 0.77 6.66
C SER A 45 2.99 0.28 5.32
N ALA A 46 1.69 0.39 5.07
CA ALA A 46 1.10 -0.13 3.84
C ALA A 46 1.50 0.68 2.58
N ALA A 47 1.62 2.01 2.69
CA ALA A 47 1.99 2.86 1.55
C ALA A 47 3.45 2.70 1.11
N PRO A 48 4.46 2.65 2.00
CA PRO A 48 5.84 2.33 1.60
C PRO A 48 5.97 0.93 1.00
N THR A 49 5.25 -0.06 1.53
CA THR A 49 5.22 -1.43 0.96
C THR A 49 4.62 -1.42 -0.44
N PHE A 50 3.51 -0.71 -0.65
CA PHE A 50 2.92 -0.53 -1.99
C PHE A 50 3.93 0.08 -2.96
N SER A 51 4.62 1.16 -2.57
CA SER A 51 5.59 1.84 -3.43
C SER A 51 6.73 0.91 -3.89
N GLN A 52 7.27 0.09 -2.99
CA GLN A 52 8.31 -0.89 -3.32
C GLN A 52 7.82 -1.96 -4.28
N ILE A 53 6.64 -2.52 -4.04
CA ILE A 53 6.04 -3.56 -4.91
C ILE A 53 5.72 -2.98 -6.29
N MET A 54 5.06 -1.83 -6.34
CA MET A 54 4.67 -1.21 -7.61
C MET A 54 5.89 -0.84 -8.44
N LYS A 55 6.94 -0.27 -7.81
CA LYS A 55 8.21 0.03 -8.50
C LYS A 55 8.82 -1.23 -9.10
N PHE A 56 8.91 -2.31 -8.33
CA PHE A 56 9.44 -3.58 -8.82
C PHE A 56 8.63 -4.13 -10.00
N LEU A 57 7.30 -4.10 -9.94
CA LEU A 57 6.43 -4.59 -11.03
C LEU A 57 6.62 -3.80 -12.32
N LEU A 58 6.69 -2.47 -12.23
CA LEU A 58 6.89 -1.61 -13.39
C LEU A 58 8.28 -1.83 -14.03
N GLU A 59 9.33 -1.94 -13.21
CA GLU A 59 10.70 -2.23 -13.68
C GLU A 59 10.79 -3.62 -14.32
N TYR A 60 10.20 -4.64 -13.67
CA TYR A 60 10.14 -6.01 -14.19
C TYR A 60 9.45 -6.08 -15.55
N ALA A 61 8.34 -5.36 -15.69
CA ALA A 61 7.59 -5.26 -16.95
C ALA A 61 8.21 -4.31 -17.98
N LYS A 62 9.35 -3.66 -17.66
CA LYS A 62 10.04 -2.67 -18.49
C LYS A 62 9.13 -1.51 -18.93
N ILE A 63 8.20 -1.11 -18.06
CA ILE A 63 7.32 0.03 -18.31
C ILE A 63 8.13 1.31 -18.06
N LYS A 64 8.12 2.22 -19.05
CA LYS A 64 8.81 3.51 -18.92
C LYS A 64 8.02 4.45 -18.00
N PRO A 65 8.70 5.33 -17.26
CA PRO A 65 8.02 6.39 -16.51
C PRO A 65 7.15 7.24 -17.44
N THR A 66 5.92 7.52 -17.01
CA THR A 66 4.97 8.42 -17.71
C THR A 66 5.08 9.85 -17.20
N GLU A 67 5.72 10.05 -16.05
CA GLU A 67 5.88 11.34 -15.37
C GLU A 67 7.37 11.60 -15.08
N GLU A 68 7.73 12.89 -14.96
CA GLU A 68 9.06 13.25 -14.47
C GLU A 68 9.20 12.85 -13.00
N VAL A 69 10.12 11.92 -12.72
CA VAL A 69 10.40 11.51 -11.34
C VAL A 69 11.29 12.59 -10.70
N PRO A 70 10.82 13.36 -9.70
CA PRO A 70 11.68 14.31 -9.02
C PRO A 70 12.80 13.54 -8.31
N VAL A 71 14.05 13.80 -8.69
CA VAL A 71 15.22 13.25 -8.03
C VAL A 71 15.26 13.84 -6.61
N LYS A 72 15.00 13.01 -5.58
CA LYS A 72 15.22 13.42 -4.19
C LYS A 72 16.71 13.75 -4.02
N LYS A 73 17.03 15.02 -3.76
CA LYS A 73 18.35 15.48 -3.32
C LYS A 73 18.67 14.97 -1.93
#